data_AF-A0A316PTU8-F1
#
_entry.id   AF-A0A316PTU8-F1
#
_cell.length_a   1.000
_cell.length_b   1.000
_cell.length_c   1.000
_cell.angle_alpha   90.00
_cell.angle_beta   90.00
_cell.angle_gamma   90.00
#
_symmetry.space_group_name_H-M   'P 1'
#
loop_
_entity.id
_entity.type
_entity.pdbx_description
1 polymer ?
#
loop_
_entity_poly.entity_id
_entity_poly.type
_entity_poly.pdbx_seq_one_letter_code
_entity_poly.pdbx_strand_id
1 'polypeptide(L)'
;MLKETEFRIRTLLQDEHLADQILNLIRQDEASRHADLVRRQSEGLKNARDRGVRLGRPPAKRPRKFASVYAMYTAGEISARSAAQMLHVSPGTFKRWVLEESAQAK
;
A
#
# COMPACT_ATOMS: atom_id res chain seq x y z
N MET A 1 13.56 0.93 22.53
CA MET A 1 13.87 0.17 23.77
C MET A 1 12.70 0.11 24.77
N LEU A 2 12.54 -0.99 25.55
CA LEU A 2 11.53 -1.08 26.63
C LEU A 2 11.99 -0.30 27.88
N LYS A 3 11.04 0.35 28.58
CA LYS A 3 11.34 1.10 29.83
C LYS A 3 12.03 0.25 30.89
N GLU A 4 11.68 -1.03 30.95
CA GLU A 4 12.31 -1.99 31.87
C GLU A 4 13.78 -2.26 31.55
N THR A 5 14.15 -2.27 30.26
CA THR A 5 15.55 -2.41 29.84
C THR A 5 16.36 -1.18 30.21
N GLU A 6 15.76 0.01 30.09
CA GLU A 6 16.41 1.28 30.48
C GLU A 6 16.71 1.30 31.97
N PHE A 7 15.72 0.95 32.77
CA PHE A 7 15.87 0.84 34.21
C PHE A 7 16.99 -0.14 34.58
N ARG A 8 17.01 -1.34 33.98
CA ARG A 8 18.05 -2.34 34.22
C ARG A 8 19.45 -1.83 33.87
N ILE A 9 19.63 -1.10 32.77
CA ILE A 9 20.93 -0.52 32.39
C ILE A 9 21.43 0.45 33.45
N ARG A 10 20.56 1.37 33.89
CA ARG A 10 20.90 2.33 34.97
C ARG A 10 21.26 1.60 36.27
N THR A 11 20.44 0.62 36.67
CA THR A 11 20.67 -0.16 37.90
C THR A 11 21.97 -0.96 37.88
N LEU A 12 22.33 -1.57 36.74
CA LEU A 12 23.52 -2.41 36.62
C LEU A 12 24.81 -1.58 36.58
N LEU A 13 24.78 -0.42 35.93
CA LEU A 13 25.97 0.42 35.77
C LEU A 13 26.29 1.20 37.04
N GLN A 14 25.29 1.54 37.86
CA GLN A 14 25.43 2.36 39.08
C GLN A 14 26.13 3.71 38.82
N ASP A 15 26.24 4.11 37.55
CA ASP A 15 26.81 5.35 37.06
C ASP A 15 25.80 5.94 36.08
N GLU A 16 25.16 7.03 36.52
CA GLU A 16 24.10 7.69 35.77
C GLU A 16 24.63 8.32 34.48
N HIS A 17 25.87 8.83 34.49
CA HIS A 17 26.46 9.49 33.35
C HIS A 17 26.84 8.50 32.25
N LEU A 18 27.46 7.38 32.63
CA LEU A 18 27.78 6.31 31.69
C LEU A 18 26.50 5.65 31.15
N ALA A 19 25.48 5.46 32.00
CA ALA A 19 24.19 4.94 31.57
C ALA A 19 23.54 5.85 30.52
N ASP A 20 23.51 7.17 30.75
CA ASP A 20 22.96 8.13 29.79
C ASP A 20 23.71 8.12 28.45
N GLN A 21 25.04 8.01 28.47
CA GLN A 21 25.84 7.90 27.24
C GLN A 21 25.47 6.64 26.43
N ILE A 22 25.40 5.48 27.09
CA ILE A 22 25.04 4.21 26.44
C ILE A 22 23.62 4.27 25.89
N LEU A 23 22.67 4.79 26.66
CA LEU A 23 21.27 4.92 26.22
C LEU A 23 21.15 5.86 25.02
N ASN A 24 21.90 6.95 24.98
CA ASN A 24 21.93 7.86 23.85
C ASN A 24 22.49 7.17 22.59
N LEU A 25 23.57 6.40 22.71
CA LEU A 25 24.13 5.63 21.59
C LEU A 25 23.14 4.60 21.05
N ILE A 26 22.43 3.88 21.92
CA ILE A 26 21.39 2.92 21.51
C ILE A 26 20.28 3.63 20.73
N ARG A 27 19.81 4.79 21.21
CA ARG A 27 18.77 5.56 20.50
C ARG A 27 19.26 6.04 19.13
N GLN A 28 20.51 6.47 19.02
CA GLN A 28 21.11 6.89 17.76
C GLN A 28 21.20 5.72 16.76
N ASP A 29 21.63 4.55 17.20
CA ASP A 29 21.67 3.34 16.38
C ASP A 29 20.26 2.89 15.95
N GLU A 30 19.28 2.88 16.87
CA GLU A 30 17.87 2.60 16.54
C GLU A 30 17.35 3.56 15.44
N ALA A 31 17.64 4.86 15.57
CA ALA A 31 17.25 5.87 14.58
C ALA A 31 17.93 5.66 13.22
N SER A 32 19.23 5.36 13.21
CA SER A 32 20.00 5.08 11.99
C SER A 32 19.44 3.86 11.26
N ARG A 33 19.19 2.77 11.99
CA ARG A 33 18.63 1.53 11.40
C ARG A 33 17.26 1.75 10.79
N HIS A 34 16.41 2.56 11.42
CA HIS A 34 15.12 2.93 10.87
C HIS A 34 15.28 3.72 9.56
N ALA A 35 16.16 4.72 9.53
CA ALA A 35 16.44 5.50 8.32
C ALA A 35 16.96 4.60 7.17
N ASP A 36 17.87 3.67 7.47
CA ASP A 36 18.41 2.71 6.50
C ASP A 36 17.35 1.74 5.96
N LEU A 37 16.39 1.33 6.80
CA LEU A 37 15.27 0.50 6.37
C LEU A 37 14.37 1.25 5.39
N VAL A 38 13.98 2.49 5.73
CA VAL A 38 13.14 3.35 4.87
C VAL A 38 13.83 3.63 3.54
N ARG A 39 15.13 3.94 3.58
CA ARG A 39 15.94 4.16 2.38
C ARG A 39 15.94 2.92 1.48
N ARG A 40 16.28 1.75 2.02
CA ARG A 40 16.32 0.49 1.26
C ARG A 40 14.96 0.07 0.72
N GLN A 41 13.88 0.27 1.48
CA GLN A 41 12.52 0.00 0.99
C GLN A 41 12.18 0.91 -0.20
N SER A 42 12.54 2.18 -0.11
CA SER A 42 12.30 3.15 -1.18
C SER A 42 13.11 2.83 -2.44
N GLU A 43 14.40 2.52 -2.29
CA GLU A 43 15.27 2.06 -3.37
C GLU A 43 14.78 0.74 -3.99
N GLY A 44 14.33 -0.21 -3.16
CA GLY A 44 13.75 -1.47 -3.60
C GLY A 44 12.46 -1.30 -4.41
N LEU A 45 11.55 -0.43 -3.95
CA LEU A 45 10.33 -0.11 -4.69
C LEU A 45 10.62 0.59 -6.01
N LYS A 46 11.61 1.50 -6.05
CA LYS A 46 12.05 2.14 -7.28
C LYS A 46 12.60 1.11 -8.28
N ASN A 47 13.53 0.27 -7.84
CA ASN A 47 14.10 -0.79 -8.69
C ASN A 47 13.02 -1.77 -9.20
N ALA A 48 12.01 -2.09 -8.39
CA ALA A 48 10.88 -2.92 -8.81
C ALA A 48 10.05 -2.22 -9.92
N ARG A 49 9.76 -0.92 -9.77
CA ARG A 49 9.08 -0.14 -10.81
C ARG A 49 9.90 -0.08 -12.10
N ASP A 50 11.20 0.15 -12.01
CA ASP A 50 12.11 0.24 -13.17
C ASP A 50 12.19 -1.09 -13.93
N ARG A 51 12.06 -2.22 -13.23
CA ARG A 51 11.94 -3.58 -13.82
C ARG A 51 10.53 -3.90 -14.35
N GLY A 52 9.59 -2.96 -14.29
CA GLY A 52 8.20 -3.16 -14.72
C GLY A 52 7.36 -4.00 -13.77
N VAL A 53 7.82 -4.26 -12.54
CA VAL A 53 7.03 -4.99 -11.55
C VAL A 53 5.84 -4.13 -11.13
N ARG A 54 4.64 -4.67 -11.35
CA ARG A 54 3.40 -4.00 -10.95
C ARG A 54 3.28 -4.00 -9.42
N LEU A 55 3.38 -2.80 -8.84
CA LEU A 55 3.18 -2.60 -7.41
C LEU A 55 1.70 -2.41 -7.07
N GLY A 56 1.34 -2.77 -5.83
CA GLY A 56 0.00 -2.58 -5.29
C GLY A 56 -1.00 -3.68 -5.65
N ARG A 57 -2.27 -3.45 -5.35
CA ARG A 57 -3.32 -4.45 -5.54
C ARG A 57 -3.57 -4.70 -7.04
N PRO A 58 -3.71 -5.97 -7.47
CA PRO A 58 -4.13 -6.27 -8.84
C PRO A 58 -5.52 -5.67 -9.12
N PRO A 59 -5.83 -5.37 -10.40
CA PRO A 59 -7.12 -4.80 -10.75
C PRO A 59 -8.19 -5.89 -10.59
N ALA A 60 -9.42 -5.48 -10.26
CA ALA A 60 -10.54 -6.41 -10.24
C ALA A 60 -10.71 -7.06 -11.63
N LYS A 61 -10.84 -8.39 -11.65
CA LYS A 61 -11.14 -9.13 -12.88
C LYS A 61 -12.58 -8.83 -13.30
N ARG A 62 -12.81 -8.66 -14.61
CA ARG A 62 -14.16 -8.46 -15.15
C ARG A 62 -14.97 -9.76 -14.99
N PRO A 63 -16.18 -9.71 -14.40
CA PRO A 63 -17.06 -10.87 -14.34
C PRO A 63 -17.54 -11.27 -15.74
N ARG A 64 -17.93 -12.53 -15.93
CA ARG A 64 -18.51 -13.02 -17.20
C ARG A 64 -19.74 -12.22 -17.65
N LYS A 65 -20.53 -11.71 -16.69
CA LYS A 65 -21.72 -10.88 -16.95
C LYS A 65 -21.41 -9.45 -17.41
N PHE A 66 -20.14 -9.05 -17.47
CA PHE A 66 -19.77 -7.67 -17.82
C PHE A 66 -20.28 -7.28 -19.20
N ALA A 67 -20.09 -8.13 -20.22
CA ALA A 67 -20.47 -7.81 -21.60
C ALA A 67 -21.97 -7.51 -21.75
N SER A 68 -22.84 -8.32 -21.13
CA SER A 68 -24.29 -8.10 -21.17
C SER A 68 -24.69 -6.82 -20.44
N VAL A 69 -24.11 -6.57 -19.27
CA VAL A 69 -24.39 -5.34 -18.50
C VAL A 69 -23.85 -4.09 -19.21
N TYR A 70 -22.70 -4.19 -19.89
CA TYR A 70 -22.12 -3.12 -20.70
C TYR A 70 -23.05 -2.76 -21.86
N ALA A 71 -23.58 -3.74 -22.59
CA ALA A 71 -24.53 -3.51 -23.69
C ALA A 71 -25.79 -2.77 -23.22
N MET A 72 -26.40 -3.20 -22.11
CA MET A 72 -27.56 -2.53 -21.51
C MET A 72 -27.23 -1.09 -21.10
N TYR A 73 -26.04 -0.86 -20.54
CA TYR A 73 -25.58 0.47 -20.16
C TYR A 73 -25.39 1.38 -21.38
N THR A 74 -24.75 0.88 -22.44
CA THR A 74 -24.53 1.65 -23.68
C THR A 74 -25.83 1.93 -24.44
N ALA A 75 -26.84 1.06 -24.31
CA ALA A 75 -28.18 1.27 -24.84
C ALA A 75 -29.00 2.29 -24.03
N GLY A 76 -28.50 2.75 -22.87
CA GLY A 76 -29.20 3.69 -21.99
C GLY A 76 -30.29 3.05 -21.11
N GLU A 77 -30.41 1.72 -21.11
CA GLU A 77 -31.44 0.99 -20.35
C GLU A 77 -31.19 1.01 -18.85
N ILE A 78 -29.92 1.08 -18.44
CA ILE A 78 -29.51 1.07 -17.03
C ILE A 78 -28.50 2.18 -16.75
N SER A 79 -28.55 2.72 -15.53
CA SER A 79 -27.55 3.67 -15.07
C SER A 79 -26.23 2.97 -14.71
N ALA A 80 -25.12 3.72 -14.73
CA ALA A 80 -23.81 3.22 -14.30
C ALA A 80 -23.82 2.68 -12.85
N ARG A 81 -24.70 3.22 -11.99
CA ARG A 81 -24.86 2.75 -10.61
C ARG A 81 -25.57 1.41 -10.54
N SER A 82 -26.64 1.24 -11.33
CA SER A 82 -27.36 -0.03 -11.46
C SER A 82 -26.48 -1.14 -12.07
N ALA A 83 -25.74 -0.80 -13.12
CA ALA A 83 -24.76 -1.69 -13.74
C ALA A 83 -23.68 -2.18 -12.74
N ALA A 84 -23.14 -1.27 -11.93
CA ALA A 84 -22.17 -1.62 -10.90
C ALA A 84 -22.74 -2.55 -9.82
N GLN A 85 -24.00 -2.31 -9.40
CA GLN A 85 -24.70 -3.18 -8.45
C GLN A 85 -24.92 -4.58 -9.00
N MET A 86 -25.37 -4.70 -10.25
CA MET A 86 -25.57 -6.00 -10.92
C MET A 86 -24.28 -6.81 -11.06
N LEU A 87 -23.13 -6.14 -11.13
CA LEU A 87 -21.81 -6.75 -11.20
C LEU A 87 -21.12 -6.90 -9.84
N HIS A 88 -21.78 -6.50 -8.74
CA HIS A 88 -21.23 -6.50 -7.38
C HIS A 88 -19.88 -5.76 -7.26
N VAL A 89 -19.75 -4.62 -7.94
CA VAL A 89 -18.54 -3.77 -7.88
C VAL A 89 -18.88 -2.34 -7.54
N SER A 90 -17.86 -1.55 -7.17
CA SER A 90 -18.06 -0.11 -6.96
C SER A 90 -18.37 0.60 -8.28
N PRO A 91 -19.16 1.70 -8.27
CA PRO A 91 -19.44 2.49 -9.47
C PRO A 91 -18.16 3.00 -10.16
N GLY A 92 -17.11 3.30 -9.40
CA GLY A 92 -15.80 3.66 -9.96
C GLY A 92 -15.12 2.52 -10.72
N THR A 93 -15.24 1.28 -10.23
CA THR A 93 -14.72 0.10 -10.94
C THR A 93 -15.45 -0.12 -12.26
N PHE A 94 -16.77 -0.01 -12.26
CA PHE A 94 -17.58 -0.16 -13.47
C PHE A 94 -17.25 0.92 -14.53
N LYS A 95 -17.24 2.19 -14.14
CA LYS A 95 -16.90 3.30 -15.05
C LYS A 95 -15.50 3.15 -15.66
N ARG A 96 -14.51 2.69 -14.88
CA ARG A 96 -13.18 2.40 -15.41
C ARG A 96 -13.22 1.30 -16.47
N TRP A 97 -13.94 0.21 -16.23
CA TRP A 97 -14.10 -0.84 -17.24
C TRP A 97 -14.79 -0.35 -18.51
N VAL A 98 -15.77 0.55 -18.41
CA VAL A 98 -16.41 1.18 -19.58
C VAL A 98 -15.41 1.96 -20.43
N LEU A 99 -14.53 2.74 -19.80
CA LEU A 99 -13.48 3.51 -20.49
C LEU A 99 -12.44 2.60 -21.15
N GLU A 100 -12.07 1.51 -20.49
CA GLU A 100 -11.15 0.52 -21.03
C GLU A 100 -11.77 -0.23 -22.22
N GLU A 101 -13.07 -0.58 -22.16
CA GLU A 101 -13.79 -1.26 -23.25
C GLU A 101 -13.93 -0.34 -24.48
N SER A 102 -14.28 0.94 -24.27
CA SER A 102 -14.42 1.90 -25.36
C SER A 102 -13.10 2.27 -26.03
N ALA A 103 -11.98 2.14 -25.32
CA ALA A 103 -10.64 2.29 -25.88
C ALA A 103 -10.19 1.06 -26.69
N GLN A 104 -10.69 -0.13 -26.37
CA GLN A 104 -10.41 -1.37 -27.11
C GLN A 104 -11.27 -1.55 -28.36
N ALA A 105 -12.44 -0.92 -28.40
CA ALA A 105 -13.35 -0.93 -29.54
C ALA A 105 -12.97 0.09 -30.64
N LYS A 106 -11.88 0.85 -30.46
CA LYS A 106 -11.28 1.76 -31.46
C LYS A 106 -10.06 1.10 -32.10
#